data_AF-A0A8T1EJG3-F1
#
_entry.id   AF-A0A8T1EJG3-F1
#
_cell.length_a   1.000
_cell.length_b   1.000
_cell.length_c   1.000
_cell.angle_alpha   90.00
_cell.angle_beta   90.00
_cell.angle_gamma   90.00
#
_symmetry.space_group_name_H-M   'P 1'
#
loop_
_entity.id
_entity.type
_entity.pdbx_description
1 polymer ?
#
loop_
_entity_poly.entity_id
_entity_poly.type
_entity_poly.pdbx_seq_one_letter_code
_entity_poly.pdbx_strand_id
1 'polypeptide(L)' 'MPVRKGSTVYVQQDNAGPHVLEDDSELEAAGSIGGWTIQMRCQPPRSPDLNVLDLGYFSSIQALQYRKAC' A
#
# COMPACT_ATOMS: atom_id res chain seq x y z
N MET A 1 13.82 -8.61 -0.07
CA MET A 1 13.81 -9.94 0.55
C MET A 1 12.50 -10.62 0.17
N PRO A 2 12.49 -11.83 -0.41
CA PRO A 2 11.24 -12.51 -0.70
C PRO A 2 10.53 -12.84 0.61
N VAL A 3 9.24 -12.50 0.69
CA VAL A 3 8.39 -12.84 1.84
C VAL A 3 8.28 -14.36 1.89
N ARG A 4 8.64 -14.97 3.03
CA ARG A 4 8.54 -16.42 3.22
C ARG A 4 7.08 -16.78 3.49
N LYS A 5 6.62 -17.93 2.99
CA LYS A 5 5.33 -18.52 3.39
C LYS A 5 5.28 -18.59 4.93
N GLY A 6 4.23 -18.03 5.54
CA GLY A 6 4.08 -17.89 6.99
C GLY A 6 4.54 -16.54 7.60
N SER A 7 5.03 -15.59 6.80
CA SER A 7 5.31 -14.22 7.27
C SER A 7 4.08 -13.33 7.07
N THR A 8 3.84 -12.40 8.00
CA THR A 8 2.81 -11.38 7.83
C THR A 8 3.22 -10.37 6.74
N VAL A 9 2.35 -10.16 5.77
CA VAL A 9 2.46 -9.13 4.75
C VAL A 9 1.68 -7.91 5.22
N TYR A 10 2.37 -6.78 5.35
CA TYR A 10 1.74 -5.49 5.61
C TYR A 10 1.53 -4.76 4.29
N VAL A 11 0.28 -4.36 4.03
CA VAL A 11 -0.06 -3.55 2.87
C VAL A 11 -0.50 -2.19 3.38
N GLN A 12 0.25 -1.15 3.01
CA GLN A 12 -0.09 0.23 3.34
C GLN A 12 -0.90 0.84 2.20
N GLN A 13 -1.96 1.58 2.54
CA GLN A 13 -2.77 2.35 1.60
C GLN A 13 -3.24 3.66 2.24
N ASP A 14 -3.82 4.54 1.42
CA ASP A 14 -4.51 5.72 1.92
C ASP A 14 -5.94 5.43 2.41
N ASN A 15 -6.58 6.43 3.02
CA ASN A 15 -7.93 6.33 3.59
C ASN A 15 -9.03 6.82 2.62
N ALA A 16 -8.78 6.91 1.31
CA ALA A 16 -9.80 7.30 0.34
C ALA A 16 -10.82 6.16 0.13
N GLY A 17 -12.10 6.49 -0.08
CA GLY A 17 -13.05 5.49 -0.58
C GLY A 17 -12.72 5.18 -2.05
N PRO A 18 -12.75 3.91 -2.51
CA PRO A 18 -13.32 2.70 -1.90
C PRO A 18 -12.26 1.73 -1.34
N HIS A 19 -11.21 2.22 -0.66
CA HIS A 19 -10.13 1.37 -0.15
C HIS A 19 -10.60 0.38 0.94
N VAL A 20 -9.84 -0.72 1.06
CA VAL A 20 -10.14 -1.84 1.96
C VAL A 20 -10.06 -1.38 3.42
N LEU A 21 -10.87 -1.92 4.32
CA LEU A 21 -10.76 -1.59 5.74
C LEU A 21 -9.54 -2.27 6.38
N GLU A 22 -9.05 -1.77 7.51
CA GLU A 22 -7.93 -2.40 8.21
C GLU A 22 -8.24 -3.83 8.69
N ASP A 23 -9.51 -4.09 9.00
CA ASP A 23 -10.08 -5.31 9.55
C ASP A 23 -10.98 -6.06 8.55
N ASP A 24 -10.63 -6.01 7.26
CA ASP A 24 -11.40 -6.68 6.20
C ASP A 24 -11.27 -8.21 6.26
N SER A 25 -12.33 -8.87 6.73
CA SER A 25 -12.39 -10.33 6.86
C SER A 25 -12.32 -11.10 5.53
N GLU A 26 -12.75 -10.50 4.41
CA GLU A 26 -12.69 -11.15 3.10
C GLU A 26 -11.23 -11.22 2.61
N LEU A 27 -10.48 -10.14 2.82
CA LEU A 27 -9.06 -10.09 2.55
C LEU A 27 -8.28 -11.10 3.41
N GLU A 28 -8.57 -11.19 4.71
CA GLU A 28 -7.92 -12.14 5.61
C GLU A 28 -8.15 -13.60 5.16
N ALA A 29 -9.37 -13.93 4.76
CA ALA A 29 -9.73 -15.24 4.24
C ALA A 29 -8.98 -15.55 2.92
N ALA A 30 -8.95 -14.58 2.00
CA ALA A 30 -8.25 -14.72 0.72
C ALA A 30 -6.73 -14.92 0.91
N GLY A 31 -6.11 -14.16 1.80
CA GLY A 31 -4.70 -14.32 2.15
C GLY A 31 -4.40 -15.70 2.71
N SER A 32 -5.27 -16.19 3.60
CA SER A 32 -5.12 -17.49 4.27
C SER A 32 -5.18 -18.66 3.28
N ILE A 33 -6.01 -18.61 2.24
CA ILE A 33 -6.04 -19.61 1.16
C ILE A 33 -4.67 -19.72 0.47
N GLY A 34 -3.97 -18.59 0.30
CA GLY A 34 -2.62 -18.55 -0.26
C GLY A 34 -1.50 -18.94 0.72
N GLY A 35 -1.83 -19.16 1.99
CA GLY A 35 -0.85 -19.37 3.07
C GLY A 35 -0.16 -18.08 3.51
N TRP A 36 -0.83 -16.94 3.37
CA TRP A 36 -0.35 -15.62 3.77
C TRP A 36 -1.22 -15.06 4.90
N THR A 37 -0.58 -14.34 5.82
CA THR A 37 -1.29 -13.45 6.74
C THR A 37 -1.15 -12.05 6.19
N ILE A 38 -2.23 -11.43 5.70
CA ILE A 38 -2.21 -10.08 5.15
C ILE A 38 -2.83 -9.13 6.17
N GLN A 39 -2.17 -8.01 6.45
CA GLN A 39 -2.70 -6.95 7.31
C GLN A 39 -2.67 -5.62 6.58
N MET A 40 -3.83 -4.99 6.46
CA MET A 40 -3.94 -3.64 5.91
C MET A 40 -3.52 -2.61 6.97
N ARG A 41 -2.87 -1.54 6.51
CA ARG A 41 -2.52 -0.37 7.31
C ARG A 41 -2.93 0.87 6.56
N CYS A 42 -3.83 1.63 7.15
CA CYS A 42 -4.35 2.85 6.57
C CYS A 42 -3.54 4.05 7.09
N GLN A 43 -3.11 4.91 6.17
CA GLN A 43 -2.41 6.11 6.57
C GLN A 43 -3.35 7.13 7.25
N PRO A 44 -2.85 7.97 8.17
CA PRO A 44 -3.63 9.08 8.71
C PRO A 44 -4.20 10.00 7.62
N PRO A 45 -5.42 10.53 7.79
CA PRO A 45 -6.03 11.40 6.78
C PRO A 45 -5.15 12.60 6.43
N ARG A 46 -4.98 12.87 5.12
CA ARG A 46 -4.20 13.98 4.55
C ARG A 46 -2.71 13.95 4.90
N SER A 47 -2.13 12.76 5.02
CA SER A 47 -0.69 12.56 5.30
C SER A 47 0.04 11.87 4.15
N PRO A 48 0.17 12.52 2.97
CA PRO A 48 0.84 11.94 1.81
C PRO A 48 2.34 11.70 2.04
N ASP A 49 2.94 12.36 3.03
CA ASP A 49 4.32 12.15 3.45
C ASP A 49 4.56 10.82 4.16
N LEU A 50 3.48 10.14 4.61
CA LEU A 50 3.55 8.85 5.29
C LEU A 50 3.41 7.64 4.35
N ASN A 51 3.23 7.88 3.04
CA ASN A 51 3.16 6.84 2.02
C ASN A 51 4.35 6.92 1.06
N VAL A 52 5.09 5.81 0.96
CA VAL A 52 6.26 5.71 0.08
C VAL A 52 5.91 5.91 -1.40
N LEU A 53 4.68 5.59 -1.80
CA LEU A 53 4.22 5.78 -3.17
C LEU A 53 4.07 7.27 -3.49
N ASP A 54 3.47 8.05 -2.60
CA ASP A 54 3.30 9.50 -2.77
C ASP A 54 4.65 10.23 -2.64
N LEU A 55 5.37 9.98 -1.54
CA LEU A 55 6.61 10.67 -1.22
C LEU A 55 7.74 10.37 -2.22
N GLY A 56 7.85 9.11 -2.66
CA GLY A 56 8.97 8.66 -3.49
C GLY A 56 8.57 8.39 -4.94
N TYR A 57 7.70 7.40 -5.14
CA TYR A 57 7.48 6.81 -6.46
C TYR A 57 6.77 7.78 -7.42
N PHE A 58 5.59 8.28 -7.06
CA PHE A 58 4.83 9.23 -7.87
C PHE A 58 5.55 10.56 -8.01
N SER A 59 6.18 11.04 -6.94
CA SER A 59 7.04 12.22 -6.99
C SER A 59 8.17 12.07 -8.03
N SER A 60 8.80 10.90 -8.12
CA SER A 60 9.83 10.63 -9.13
C SER A 60 9.29 10.60 -10.57
N ILE A 61 8.10 10.05 -10.77
CA ILE A 61 7.42 10.04 -12.08
C ILE A 61 7.10 11.47 -12.51
N GLN A 62 6.57 12.28 -11.60
CA GLN A 62 6.24 13.68 -11.88
C GLN A 62 7.50 14.48 -12.23
N ALA A 63 8.62 14.28 -11.52
CA ALA A 63 9.89 14.91 -11.86
C ALA A 63 10.39 14.51 -13.26
N LEU A 64 10.24 13.23 -13.65
CA LEU A 64 10.59 12.76 -14.99
C LEU A 64 9.70 13.37 -16.07
N GLN A 65 8.40 13.52 -15.81
CA GLN A 65 7.47 14.18 -16.73
C GLN A 65 7.80 15.66 -16.89
N TYR A 66 8.08 16.36 -15.79
CA TYR A 66 8.48 17.77 -15.81
C TYR A 66 9.75 17.98 -16.63
N ARG A 67 10.77 17.13 -16.43
CA ARG A 67 12.02 17.19 -17.21
C ARG A 67 11.83 16.96 -18.71
N LYS A 68 10.83 16.16 -19.10
CA LYS A 68 10.53 15.87 -20.52
C LYS A 68 9.64 16.91 -21.19
N ALA A 69 8.88 17.68 -20.41
CA ALA A 69 7.99 18.71 -20.93
C ALA A 69 8.73 20.02 -21.26
N CYS A 70 9.97 20.18 -20.77
CA CYS A 70 10.88 21.26 -21.13
C CYS A 70 11.77 20.87 -22.32
#